data_AF-A0A7X2NKF0-F1
#
_entry.id   AF-A0A7X2NKF0-F1
#
_cell.length_a   1.000
_cell.length_b   1.000
_cell.length_c   1.000
_cell.angle_alpha   90.00
_cell.angle_beta   90.00
_cell.angle_gamma   90.00
#
_symmetry.space_group_name_H-M   'P 1'
#
loop_
_entity.id
_entity.type
_entity.pdbx_description
1 polymer ?
#
loop_
_entity_poly.entity_id
_entity_poly.type
_entity_poly.pdbx_seq_one_letter_code
_entity_poly.pdbx_strand_id
1 'polypeptide(L)'
;MTILLPEMDLNRMELRKHCMVTTIFTPKMLALFDVFRCSGERDANMLRCSENLITVCNDCLSQSNVNAASISSLPVFVFHRTAQLYALKDAVLLSASIQEKTLLWKLSLAEAYQEYLHHASEKILSFNGIRQVPHQAEVAILTDAQIINELFDYADEIEAWLDVEFAEEYDDYLEQPEFDDVVRILAELHILISYLED
;
A
#
# COMPACT_ATOMS: atom_id res chain seq x y z
N MET A 1 8.62 19.74 20.82
CA MET A 1 8.60 18.27 20.87
C MET A 1 9.43 17.80 19.70
N THR A 2 10.60 17.23 19.97
CA THR A 2 11.47 16.71 18.91
C THR A 2 11.01 15.30 18.60
N ILE A 3 10.54 15.07 17.37
CA ILE A 3 10.18 13.74 16.90
C ILE A 3 11.50 13.03 16.58
N LEU A 4 11.87 12.02 17.39
CA LEU A 4 13.07 11.23 17.12
C LEU A 4 12.69 10.17 16.08
N LEU A 5 13.38 10.19 14.95
CA LEU A 5 13.41 9.04 14.07
C LEU A 5 14.28 7.95 14.72
N PRO A 6 13.96 6.67 14.53
CA PRO A 6 14.85 5.59 14.91
C PRO A 6 16.20 5.74 14.20
N GLU A 7 17.30 5.40 14.88
CA GLU A 7 18.63 5.34 14.27
C GLU A 7 18.68 4.17 13.27
N MET A 8 18.23 4.40 12.05
CA MET A 8 18.26 3.44 10.96
C MET A 8 18.57 4.12 9.62
N ASP A 9 19.23 3.39 8.73
CA ASP A 9 19.44 3.84 7.36
C ASP A 9 18.17 3.61 6.53
N LEU A 10 17.42 4.68 6.30
CA LEU A 10 16.16 4.65 5.55
C LEU A 10 16.36 4.41 4.05
N ASN A 11 17.60 4.43 3.54
CA ASN A 11 17.88 4.18 2.11
C ASN A 11 17.97 2.69 1.77
N ARG A 12 18.00 1.81 2.79
CA ARG A 12 18.00 0.35 2.56
C ARG A 12 16.76 -0.05 1.78
N MET A 13 16.95 -0.91 0.77
CA MET A 13 15.91 -1.30 -0.18
C MET A 13 14.66 -1.83 0.52
N GLU A 14 14.80 -2.61 1.60
CA GLU A 14 13.67 -3.17 2.34
C GLU A 14 12.82 -2.09 3.03
N LEU A 15 13.45 -1.01 3.51
CA LEU A 15 12.75 0.12 4.12
C LEU A 15 12.09 1.01 3.08
N ARG A 16 12.75 1.26 1.94
CA ARG A 16 12.14 1.91 0.77
C ARG A 16 10.95 1.11 0.25
N LYS A 17 11.07 -0.22 0.16
CA LYS A 17 9.98 -1.10 -0.31
C LYS A 17 8.82 -1.11 0.68
N HIS A 18 9.09 -1.13 1.98
CA HIS A 18 8.05 -0.96 2.99
C HIS A 18 7.35 0.42 2.87
N CYS A 19 8.10 1.49 2.59
CA CYS A 19 7.53 2.81 2.31
C CYS A 19 6.57 2.74 1.12
N MET A 20 7.05 2.30 -0.05
CA MET A 20 6.27 2.14 -1.28
C MET A 20 4.98 1.35 -1.02
N VAL A 21 5.10 0.14 -0.46
CA VAL A 21 3.96 -0.75 -0.21
C VAL A 21 2.96 -0.13 0.77
N THR A 22 3.45 0.56 1.81
CA THR A 22 2.58 1.27 2.76
C THR A 22 1.83 2.43 2.11
N THR A 23 2.47 3.13 1.17
CA THR A 23 1.92 4.34 0.55
C THR A 23 1.00 4.02 -0.63
N ILE A 24 1.15 2.86 -1.27
CA ILE A 24 0.32 2.42 -2.40
C ILE A 24 -0.83 1.52 -1.92
N PHE A 25 -0.53 0.46 -1.15
CA PHE A 25 -1.52 -0.57 -0.76
C PHE A 25 -2.32 -0.15 0.47
N THR A 26 -2.92 1.03 0.37
CA THR A 26 -3.66 1.66 1.46
C THR A 26 -5.06 1.06 1.59
N PRO A 27 -5.76 1.31 2.71
CA PRO A 27 -7.15 0.91 2.83
C PRO A 27 -8.06 1.46 1.72
N LYS A 28 -7.71 2.60 1.11
CA LYS A 28 -8.44 3.17 -0.03
C LYS A 28 -8.29 2.30 -1.28
N MET A 29 -7.08 1.87 -1.62
CA MET A 29 -6.86 0.93 -2.73
C MET A 29 -7.60 -0.38 -2.51
N LEU A 30 -7.52 -0.94 -1.29
CA LEU A 30 -8.22 -2.17 -0.97
C LEU A 30 -9.75 -1.99 -1.00
N ALA A 31 -10.26 -0.80 -0.68
CA ALA A 31 -11.68 -0.48 -0.79
C ALA A 31 -12.11 -0.37 -2.26
N LEU A 32 -11.27 0.14 -3.17
CA LEU A 32 -11.55 0.17 -4.61
C LEU A 32 -11.86 -1.22 -5.16
N PHE A 33 -11.14 -2.26 -4.73
CA PHE A 33 -11.44 -3.64 -5.11
C PHE A 33 -12.79 -4.13 -4.58
N ASP A 34 -13.17 -3.73 -3.37
CA ASP A 34 -14.50 -4.03 -2.85
C ASP A 34 -15.60 -3.29 -3.62
N VAL A 35 -15.37 -2.03 -4.01
CA VAL A 35 -16.28 -1.27 -4.88
C VAL A 35 -16.42 -1.95 -6.24
N PHE A 36 -15.30 -2.34 -6.86
CA PHE A 36 -15.28 -3.06 -8.13
C PHE A 36 -16.17 -4.32 -8.08
N ARG A 37 -16.06 -5.12 -7.02
CA ARG A 37 -16.85 -6.34 -6.83
C ARG A 37 -18.33 -6.10 -6.60
N CYS A 38 -18.72 -4.94 -6.06
CA CYS A 38 -20.11 -4.56 -5.82
C CYS A 38 -20.73 -3.72 -6.95
N SER A 39 -19.92 -3.27 -7.90
CA SER A 39 -20.35 -2.46 -9.05
C SER A 39 -20.66 -3.33 -10.26
N GLY A 40 -21.73 -3.00 -10.99
CA GLY A 40 -22.07 -3.63 -12.27
C GLY A 40 -22.31 -5.15 -12.21
N GLU A 41 -22.42 -5.77 -13.38
CA GLU A 41 -22.31 -7.23 -13.52
C GLU A 41 -20.82 -7.57 -13.71
N ARG A 42 -20.29 -8.46 -12.88
CA ARG A 42 -18.90 -8.94 -12.93
C ARG A 42 -18.88 -10.44 -13.13
N ASP A 43 -18.05 -10.92 -14.05
CA ASP A 43 -17.90 -12.35 -14.25
C ASP A 43 -17.01 -13.02 -13.19
N ALA A 44 -16.96 -14.35 -13.20
CA ALA A 44 -16.19 -15.11 -12.21
C ALA A 44 -14.67 -14.87 -12.30
N ASN A 45 -14.13 -14.54 -13.48
CA ASN A 45 -12.71 -14.25 -13.66
C ASN A 45 -12.34 -12.89 -13.09
N MET A 46 -13.16 -11.87 -13.35
CA MET A 46 -13.05 -10.52 -12.78
C MET A 46 -13.05 -10.58 -11.25
N LEU A 47 -14.05 -11.25 -10.67
CA LEU A 47 -14.16 -11.38 -9.21
C LEU A 47 -12.94 -12.10 -8.60
N ARG A 48 -12.50 -13.19 -9.23
CA ARG A 48 -11.31 -13.93 -8.78
C ARG A 48 -10.04 -13.09 -8.88
N CYS A 49 -9.88 -12.30 -9.96
CA CYS A 49 -8.73 -11.40 -10.12
C CYS A 49 -8.70 -10.35 -9.00
N SER A 50 -9.85 -9.74 -8.70
CA SER A 50 -9.98 -8.77 -7.62
C SER A 50 -9.68 -9.37 -6.23
N GLU A 51 -10.15 -10.60 -5.95
CA GLU A 51 -9.86 -11.30 -4.70
C GLU A 51 -8.37 -11.67 -4.55
N ASN A 52 -7.74 -12.09 -5.65
CA ASN A 52 -6.30 -12.36 -5.69
C ASN A 52 -5.51 -11.08 -5.41
N LEU A 53 -5.84 -9.97 -6.06
CA LEU A 53 -5.20 -8.66 -5.82
C LEU A 53 -5.25 -8.25 -4.35
N ILE A 54 -6.42 -8.35 -3.70
CA ILE A 54 -6.55 -8.06 -2.26
C ILE A 54 -5.59 -8.93 -1.44
N THR A 55 -5.51 -10.22 -1.77
CA THR A 55 -4.65 -11.16 -1.05
C THR A 55 -3.18 -10.80 -1.23
N VAL A 56 -2.72 -10.62 -2.47
CA VAL A 56 -1.31 -10.31 -2.78
C VAL A 56 -0.90 -8.95 -2.21
N CYS A 57 -1.77 -7.94 -2.23
CA CYS A 57 -1.49 -6.64 -1.60
C CYS A 57 -1.28 -6.78 -0.08
N ASN A 58 -2.13 -7.54 0.60
CA ASN A 58 -2.00 -7.78 2.05
C ASN A 58 -0.76 -8.60 2.40
N ASP A 59 -0.42 -9.58 1.56
CA ASP A 59 0.79 -10.40 1.71
C ASP A 59 2.05 -9.54 1.52
N CYS A 60 2.09 -8.69 0.47
CA CYS A 60 3.13 -7.70 0.26
C CYS A 60 3.32 -6.79 1.48
N LEU A 61 2.23 -6.23 2.00
CA LEU A 61 2.28 -5.35 3.16
C LEU A 61 2.82 -6.12 4.37
N SER A 62 2.31 -7.32 4.65
CA SER A 62 2.76 -8.15 5.76
C SER A 62 4.24 -8.52 5.64
N GLN A 63 4.69 -8.93 4.46
CA GLN A 63 6.09 -9.30 4.22
C GLN A 63 7.02 -8.08 4.31
N SER A 64 6.59 -6.93 3.80
CA SER A 64 7.38 -5.70 3.90
C SER A 64 7.59 -5.26 5.36
N ASN A 65 6.59 -5.44 6.23
CA ASN A 65 6.72 -5.19 7.67
C ASN A 65 7.78 -6.09 8.32
N VAL A 66 7.79 -7.38 7.95
CA VAL A 66 8.77 -8.36 8.46
C VAL A 66 10.19 -8.03 7.98
N ASN A 67 10.34 -7.69 6.70
CA ASN A 67 11.65 -7.33 6.12
C ASN A 67 12.20 -6.03 6.70
N ALA A 68 11.35 -5.01 6.89
CA ALA A 68 11.73 -3.76 7.53
C ALA A 68 12.17 -3.98 8.99
N ALA A 69 11.50 -4.87 9.71
CA ALA A 69 11.87 -5.23 11.08
C ALA A 69 13.21 -5.95 11.17
N SER A 70 13.44 -6.92 10.29
CA SER A 70 14.68 -7.71 10.29
C SER A 70 15.92 -6.83 10.05
N ILE A 71 15.79 -5.80 9.21
CA ILE A 71 16.90 -4.94 8.79
C ILE A 71 17.16 -3.76 9.74
N SER A 72 16.17 -3.38 10.57
CA SER A 72 16.20 -2.19 11.44
C SER A 72 16.35 -2.49 12.93
N SER A 73 16.29 -3.76 13.34
CA SER A 73 16.25 -4.17 14.76
C SER A 73 15.07 -3.61 15.56
N LEU A 74 14.05 -3.04 14.90
CA LEU A 74 12.80 -2.67 15.53
C LEU A 74 11.79 -3.82 15.49
N PRO A 75 10.88 -3.91 16.47
CA PRO A 75 9.79 -4.88 16.41
C PRO A 75 8.89 -4.69 15.18
N VAL A 76 8.41 -5.81 14.60
CA VAL A 76 7.48 -5.81 13.45
C VAL A 76 6.24 -4.94 13.69
N PHE A 77 5.73 -4.89 14.92
CA PHE A 77 4.55 -4.08 15.22
C PHE A 77 4.75 -2.58 15.01
N VAL A 78 5.99 -2.07 15.08
CA VAL A 78 6.29 -0.65 14.78
C VAL A 78 5.98 -0.35 13.31
N PHE A 79 6.30 -1.26 12.40
CA PHE A 79 6.02 -1.13 10.98
C PHE A 79 4.53 -1.29 10.69
N HIS A 80 3.86 -2.26 11.33
CA HIS A 80 2.40 -2.36 11.24
C HIS A 80 1.72 -1.06 11.70
N ARG A 81 2.18 -0.50 12.82
CA ARG A 81 1.65 0.75 13.36
C ARG A 81 1.96 1.95 12.47
N THR A 82 3.13 1.95 11.81
CA THR A 82 3.48 2.95 10.80
C THR A 82 2.47 2.97 9.67
N ALA A 83 2.15 1.80 9.11
CA ALA A 83 1.20 1.69 8.02
C ALA A 83 -0.24 2.09 8.44
N GLN A 84 -0.61 1.80 9.68
CA GLN A 84 -1.88 2.26 10.27
C GLN A 84 -1.97 3.78 10.41
N LEU A 85 -0.92 4.41 10.93
CA LEU A 85 -0.86 5.86 11.10
C LEU A 85 -0.80 6.57 9.75
N TYR A 86 -0.12 5.98 8.76
CA TYR A 86 -0.15 6.46 7.39
C TYR A 86 -1.56 6.39 6.78
N ALA A 87 -2.26 5.26 6.94
CA ALA A 87 -3.60 5.08 6.41
C ALA A 87 -4.62 6.13 6.91
N LEU A 88 -4.45 6.65 8.13
CA LEU A 88 -5.28 7.74 8.66
C LEU A 88 -5.05 9.08 7.93
N LYS A 89 -3.88 9.25 7.31
CA LYS A 89 -3.48 10.45 6.57
C LYS A 89 -3.80 10.31 5.07
N ASP A 90 -3.95 9.08 4.58
CA ASP A 90 -4.08 8.72 3.17
C ASP A 90 -5.33 9.27 2.45
N ALA A 91 -6.42 9.52 3.19
CA ALA A 91 -7.69 10.00 2.62
C ALA A 91 -7.57 11.33 1.82
N VAL A 92 -6.44 12.02 1.90
CA VAL A 92 -6.20 13.35 1.30
C VAL A 92 -5.15 13.30 0.16
N LEU A 93 -4.48 12.17 -0.12
CA LEU A 93 -3.11 12.21 -0.69
C LEU A 93 -2.81 11.33 -1.91
N LEU A 94 -3.81 10.76 -2.60
CA LEU A 94 -3.53 9.97 -3.83
C LEU A 94 -2.70 10.74 -4.86
N SER A 95 -2.95 12.05 -5.01
CA SER A 95 -2.24 12.93 -5.94
C SER A 95 -0.95 13.56 -5.38
N ALA A 96 -0.51 13.19 -4.18
CA ALA A 96 0.73 13.71 -3.61
C ALA A 96 1.96 13.08 -4.28
N SER A 97 3.05 13.84 -4.32
CA SER A 97 4.33 13.36 -4.87
C SER A 97 4.93 12.22 -4.04
N ILE A 98 5.75 11.37 -4.67
CA ILE A 98 6.51 10.30 -3.98
C ILE A 98 7.32 10.85 -2.79
N GLN A 99 7.89 12.05 -2.93
CA GLN A 99 8.66 12.69 -1.86
C GLN A 99 7.78 13.09 -0.67
N GLU A 100 6.56 13.60 -0.91
CA GLU A 100 5.59 13.92 0.14
C GLU A 100 5.07 12.66 0.82
N LYS A 101 4.75 11.60 0.05
CA LYS A 101 4.34 10.29 0.56
C LYS A 101 5.44 9.69 1.46
N THR A 102 6.69 9.76 1.01
CA THR A 102 7.87 9.34 1.79
C THR A 102 8.02 10.14 3.08
N LEU A 103 7.83 11.47 3.05
CA LEU A 103 7.91 12.30 4.24
C LEU A 103 6.83 11.95 5.27
N LEU A 104 5.60 11.70 4.80
CA LEU A 104 4.49 11.33 5.66
C LEU A 104 4.65 9.92 6.23
N TRP A 105 5.18 8.99 5.44
CA TRP A 105 5.58 7.69 5.92
C TRP A 105 6.63 7.80 7.02
N LYS A 106 7.67 8.62 6.83
CA LYS A 106 8.70 8.89 7.86
C LYS A 106 8.08 9.47 9.14
N LEU A 107 7.13 10.39 9.01
CA LEU A 107 6.41 10.96 10.15
C LEU A 107 5.62 9.88 10.89
N SER A 108 4.87 9.04 10.18
CA SER A 108 4.13 7.91 10.76
C SER A 108 5.04 6.88 11.41
N LEU A 109 6.23 6.62 10.85
CA LEU A 109 7.24 5.74 11.44
C LEU A 109 7.76 6.33 12.75
N ALA A 110 8.05 7.63 12.76
CA ALA A 110 8.52 8.30 13.96
C ALA A 110 7.46 8.30 15.06
N GLU A 111 6.19 8.54 14.73
CA GLU A 111 5.06 8.44 15.66
C GLU A 111 4.93 7.03 16.23
N ALA A 112 4.95 6.00 15.39
CA ALA A 112 4.92 4.59 15.82
C ALA A 112 6.11 4.23 16.73
N TYR A 113 7.30 4.74 16.41
CA TYR A 113 8.50 4.55 17.22
C TYR A 113 8.40 5.25 18.58
N GLN A 114 7.84 6.46 18.65
CA GLN A 114 7.58 7.14 19.92
C GLN A 114 6.57 6.38 20.77
N GLU A 115 5.48 5.87 20.17
CA GLU A 115 4.51 5.02 20.88
C GLU A 115 5.19 3.78 21.48
N TYR A 116 6.09 3.14 20.72
CA TYR A 116 6.90 2.02 21.19
C TYR A 116 7.80 2.40 22.38
N LEU A 117 8.60 3.46 22.25
CA LEU A 117 9.52 3.91 23.30
C LEU A 117 8.81 4.26 24.62
N HIS A 118 7.60 4.78 24.53
CA HIS A 118 6.81 5.21 25.68
C HIS A 118 5.80 4.16 26.17
N HIS A 119 5.83 2.94 25.62
CA HIS A 119 4.88 1.86 25.93
C HIS A 119 3.40 2.29 25.81
N ALA A 120 3.12 3.21 24.89
CA ALA A 120 1.77 3.72 24.65
C ALA A 120 0.96 2.67 23.88
N SER A 121 0.44 1.69 24.61
CA SER A 121 -0.45 0.61 24.12
C SER A 121 0.13 -0.29 23.03
N GLU A 122 0.48 -1.53 23.39
CA GLU A 122 0.78 -2.61 22.43
C GLU A 122 -0.47 -3.12 21.68
N LYS A 123 -1.63 -2.47 21.84
CA LYS A 123 -2.84 -2.85 21.09
C LYS A 123 -2.67 -2.42 19.65
N ILE A 124 -2.13 -3.32 18.84
CA ILE A 124 -2.21 -3.27 17.39
C ILE A 124 -3.70 -3.22 17.04
N LEU A 125 -4.18 -2.08 16.55
CA LEU A 125 -5.49 -2.04 15.91
C LEU A 125 -5.39 -2.95 14.68
N SER A 126 -6.32 -3.86 14.47
CA SER A 126 -6.27 -4.65 13.22
C SER A 126 -6.28 -3.68 12.03
N PHE A 127 -5.50 -3.95 10.98
CA PHE A 127 -5.59 -3.18 9.73
C PHE A 127 -7.04 -3.18 9.18
N ASN A 128 -7.75 -4.29 9.39
CA ASN A 128 -9.19 -4.43 9.11
C ASN A 128 -10.08 -3.53 9.97
N GLY A 129 -9.59 -3.06 11.12
CA GLY A 129 -10.27 -2.14 12.04
C GLY A 129 -9.96 -0.65 11.79
N ILE A 130 -8.95 -0.33 10.97
CA ILE A 130 -8.67 1.03 10.45
C ILE A 130 -9.20 1.16 9.01
N ARG A 131 -10.03 0.21 8.62
CA ARG A 131 -10.84 0.35 7.43
C ARG A 131 -11.99 1.27 7.84
N GLN A 132 -11.96 2.54 7.44
CA GLN A 132 -13.21 3.18 7.09
C GLN A 132 -13.69 2.43 5.85
N VAL A 133 -14.24 1.23 6.05
CA VAL A 133 -15.21 0.69 5.13
C VAL A 133 -16.27 1.78 5.14
N PRO A 134 -16.48 2.54 4.06
CA PRO A 134 -17.68 3.34 3.98
C PRO A 134 -18.78 2.33 4.27
N HIS A 135 -19.66 2.62 5.22
CA HIS A 135 -20.86 1.80 5.37
C HIS A 135 -21.38 1.53 3.95
N GLN A 136 -21.83 0.31 3.60
CA GLN A 136 -22.26 0.01 2.23
C GLN A 136 -23.28 1.03 1.66
N ALA A 137 -23.91 1.84 2.52
CA ALA A 137 -24.76 2.99 2.17
C ALA A 137 -24.02 4.28 1.72
N GLU A 138 -22.72 4.42 1.96
CA GLU A 138 -21.85 5.57 1.64
C GLU A 138 -20.83 5.27 0.53
N VAL A 139 -20.73 4.01 0.06
CA VAL A 139 -20.02 3.70 -1.18
C VAL A 139 -20.81 4.35 -2.31
N ALA A 140 -20.42 5.56 -2.70
CA ALA A 140 -20.80 6.08 -4.00
C ALA A 140 -20.41 5.01 -5.02
N ILE A 141 -21.40 4.37 -5.65
CA ILE A 141 -21.16 3.35 -6.66
C ILE A 141 -20.40 4.07 -7.77
N LEU A 142 -19.09 3.86 -7.81
CA LEU A 142 -18.26 4.37 -8.88
C LEU A 142 -18.72 3.72 -10.18
N THR A 143 -18.80 4.51 -11.24
CA THR A 143 -19.00 4.00 -12.60
C THR A 143 -17.75 3.24 -13.05
N ASP A 144 -17.89 2.32 -14.00
CA ASP A 144 -16.77 1.55 -14.53
C ASP A 144 -15.65 2.47 -15.05
N ALA A 145 -15.99 3.59 -15.69
CA ALA A 145 -15.02 4.60 -16.11
C ALA A 145 -14.25 5.24 -14.94
N GLN A 146 -14.91 5.48 -13.79
CA GLN A 146 -14.23 6.00 -12.60
C GLN A 146 -13.33 4.94 -11.97
N ILE A 147 -13.77 3.68 -11.95
CA ILE A 147 -12.96 2.56 -11.44
C ILE A 147 -11.72 2.38 -12.31
N ILE A 148 -11.86 2.38 -13.64
CA ILE A 148 -10.75 2.31 -14.59
C ILE A 148 -9.72 3.41 -14.30
N ASN A 149 -10.16 4.66 -14.16
CA ASN A 149 -9.25 5.78 -13.89
C ASN A 149 -8.49 5.59 -12.57
N GLU A 150 -9.18 5.18 -11.49
CA GLU A 150 -8.49 4.94 -10.21
C GLU A 150 -7.52 3.74 -10.30
N LEU A 151 -7.85 2.68 -11.04
CA LEU A 151 -6.94 1.56 -11.26
C LEU A 151 -5.69 1.98 -12.05
N PHE A 152 -5.85 2.83 -13.06
CA PHE A 152 -4.72 3.42 -13.79
C PHE A 152 -3.86 4.28 -12.88
N ASP A 153 -4.45 5.16 -12.06
CA ASP A 153 -3.70 5.99 -11.11
C ASP A 153 -2.83 5.14 -10.17
N TYR A 154 -3.33 3.99 -9.70
CA TYR A 154 -2.54 3.06 -8.87
C TYR A 154 -1.47 2.30 -9.67
N ALA A 155 -1.73 1.94 -10.92
CA ALA A 155 -0.74 1.30 -11.79
C ALA A 155 0.42 2.26 -12.10
N ASP A 156 0.11 3.47 -12.54
CA ASP A 156 1.06 4.54 -12.83
C ASP A 156 1.89 4.90 -11.59
N GLU A 157 1.29 4.90 -10.40
CA GLU A 157 2.00 5.10 -9.15
C GLU A 157 3.03 3.99 -8.89
N ILE A 158 2.66 2.70 -9.07
CA ILE A 158 3.60 1.59 -8.90
C ILE A 158 4.78 1.73 -9.87
N GLU A 159 4.50 1.99 -11.15
CA GLU A 159 5.54 2.23 -12.16
C GLU A 159 6.46 3.39 -11.78
N ALA A 160 5.89 4.52 -11.35
CA ALA A 160 6.67 5.69 -10.93
C ALA A 160 7.58 5.37 -9.74
N TRP A 161 7.14 4.55 -8.78
CA TRP A 161 8.01 4.12 -7.68
C TRP A 161 9.16 3.25 -8.18
N LEU A 162 8.90 2.29 -9.06
CA LEU A 162 9.92 1.42 -9.63
C LEU A 162 10.95 2.23 -10.43
N ASP A 163 10.48 3.14 -11.29
CA ASP A 163 11.32 3.95 -12.19
C ASP A 163 12.12 5.05 -11.49
N VAL A 164 11.60 5.61 -10.40
CA VAL A 164 12.23 6.75 -9.72
C VAL A 164 13.01 6.29 -8.49
N GLU A 165 12.36 5.55 -7.60
CA GLU A 165 12.95 5.20 -6.31
C GLU A 165 13.73 3.90 -6.35
N PHE A 166 13.49 3.02 -7.32
CA PHE A 166 14.21 1.75 -7.47
C PHE A 166 14.97 1.61 -8.81
N ALA A 167 15.24 2.72 -9.50
CA ALA A 167 15.90 2.72 -10.81
C ALA A 167 17.26 2.00 -10.84
N GLU A 168 17.95 1.91 -9.70
CA GLU A 168 19.23 1.20 -9.58
C GLU A 168 19.07 -0.30 -9.26
N GLU A 169 17.92 -0.70 -8.73
CA GLU A 169 17.65 -2.06 -8.25
C GLU A 169 16.67 -2.85 -9.13
N TYR A 170 15.77 -2.17 -9.85
CA TYR A 170 14.71 -2.76 -10.66
C TYR A 170 14.98 -2.57 -12.16
N ASP A 171 14.74 -3.62 -12.95
CA ASP A 171 14.92 -3.67 -14.41
C ASP A 171 13.94 -4.70 -14.99
N ASP A 172 13.04 -4.24 -15.87
CA ASP A 172 11.98 -5.06 -16.50
C ASP A 172 12.49 -6.30 -17.24
N TYR A 173 13.78 -6.32 -17.62
CA TYR A 173 14.37 -7.40 -18.40
C TYR A 173 15.13 -8.43 -17.55
N LEU A 174 15.17 -8.24 -16.22
CA LEU A 174 15.90 -9.11 -15.30
C LEU A 174 14.95 -9.80 -14.31
N GLU A 175 15.28 -11.03 -13.94
CA GLU A 175 14.57 -11.72 -12.85
C GLU A 175 14.99 -11.11 -11.51
N GLN A 176 14.04 -10.49 -10.81
CA GLN A 176 14.27 -9.80 -9.54
C GLN A 176 13.19 -10.23 -8.54
N PRO A 177 13.38 -11.38 -7.86
CA PRO A 177 12.38 -11.98 -6.96
C PRO A 177 11.88 -11.03 -5.87
N GLU A 178 12.69 -10.04 -5.50
CA GLU A 178 12.34 -9.01 -4.55
C GLU A 178 11.21 -8.11 -5.04
N PHE A 179 10.87 -8.07 -6.33
CA PHE A 179 9.81 -7.24 -6.90
C PHE A 179 8.65 -8.06 -7.50
N ASP A 180 8.76 -9.39 -7.58
CA ASP A 180 7.78 -10.30 -8.20
C ASP A 180 6.33 -10.00 -7.80
N ASP A 181 6.06 -9.85 -6.49
CA ASP A 181 4.69 -9.61 -6.02
C ASP A 181 4.14 -8.24 -6.45
N VAL A 182 5.01 -7.22 -6.52
CA VAL A 182 4.62 -5.85 -6.92
C VAL A 182 4.35 -5.81 -8.42
N VAL A 183 5.23 -6.43 -9.22
CA VAL A 183 5.07 -6.57 -10.67
C VAL A 183 3.82 -7.39 -10.99
N ARG A 184 3.55 -8.44 -10.20
CA ARG A 184 2.32 -9.21 -10.32
C ARG A 184 1.07 -8.37 -10.05
N ILE A 185 1.09 -7.53 -9.01
CA ILE A 185 -0.03 -6.61 -8.71
C ILE A 185 -0.24 -5.65 -9.89
N LEU A 186 0.82 -5.05 -10.42
CA LEU A 186 0.75 -4.16 -11.58
C LEU A 186 0.11 -4.85 -12.80
N ALA A 187 0.55 -6.07 -13.11
CA ALA A 187 -0.03 -6.85 -14.21
C ALA A 187 -1.51 -7.19 -13.97
N GLU A 188 -1.89 -7.60 -12.74
CA GLU A 188 -3.27 -7.91 -12.40
C GLU A 188 -4.18 -6.66 -12.41
N LEU A 189 -3.65 -5.46 -12.10
CA LEU A 189 -4.37 -4.19 -12.26
C LEU A 189 -4.69 -3.92 -13.73
N HIS A 190 -3.72 -4.06 -14.64
CA HIS A 190 -3.97 -3.88 -16.08
C HIS A 190 -4.97 -4.90 -16.62
N ILE A 191 -4.94 -6.14 -16.14
CA ILE A 191 -5.94 -7.15 -16.51
C ILE A 191 -7.35 -6.72 -16.09
N LEU A 192 -7.52 -6.20 -14.86
CA LEU A 192 -8.81 -5.68 -14.39
C LEU A 192 -9.31 -4.49 -15.22
N ILE A 193 -8.40 -3.60 -15.61
CA ILE A 193 -8.71 -2.46 -16.48
C ILE A 193 -9.24 -2.97 -17.83
N SER A 194 -8.51 -3.87 -18.49
CA SER A 194 -8.90 -4.41 -19.79
C SER A 194 -10.27 -5.09 -19.74
N TYR A 195 -10.58 -5.79 -18.64
CA TYR A 195 -11.89 -6.39 -18.45
C TYR A 195 -13.05 -5.39 -18.40
N LEU A 196 -12.80 -4.14 -17.97
CA LEU A 196 -13.83 -3.09 -17.86
C LEU A 196 -13.96 -2.25 -19.14
N GLU A 197 -12.96 -2.29 -20.02
CA GLU A 197 -12.98 -1.59 -21.31
C GLU A 197 -13.71 -2.38 -22.41
N ASP A 198 -13.82 -3.71 -22.24
CA ASP A 198 -14.52 -4.66 -23.12
C ASP A 198 -16.05 -4.71 -22.89
#